data_AF-A0A7L4YHW0-F1
#
_entry.id   AF-A0A7L4YHW0-F1
#
_cell.length_a   1.000
_cell.length_b   1.000
_cell.length_c   1.000
_cell.angle_alpha   90.00
_cell.angle_beta   90.00
_cell.angle_gamma   90.00
#
_symmetry.space_group_name_H-M   'P 1'
#
loop_
_entity.id
_entity.type
_entity.pdbx_description
1 polymer ?
#
loop_
_entity_poly.entity_id
_entity_poly.type
_entity_poly.pdbx_seq_one_letter_code
_entity_poly.pdbx_strand_id
1 'polypeptide(L)'
;MPLYEFRCAKGTSVERSFPIAEVPDSLSCECCGGPAARRISAPRLSAAGSPAYRAVEQAARSAHEPDVVSTTSPGRSHAPPVTRNPLHSKLPRP
;
A
#
# COMPACT_ATOMS: atom_id res chain seq x y z
N MET A 1 -4.59 -1.65 20.52
CA MET A 1 -4.35 -3.01 21.08
C MET A 1 -3.92 -3.93 19.95
N PRO A 2 -2.79 -4.64 20.07
CA PRO A 2 -2.32 -5.55 19.02
C PRO A 2 -3.24 -6.77 18.88
N LEU A 3 -3.26 -7.33 17.66
CA LEU A 3 -4.05 -8.50 17.30
C LEU A 3 -3.11 -9.69 17.11
N TYR A 4 -3.48 -10.84 17.66
CA TYR A 4 -2.71 -12.07 17.57
C TYR A 4 -3.58 -13.18 17.00
N GLU A 5 -2.98 -14.01 16.14
CA GLU A 5 -3.63 -15.19 15.58
C GLU A 5 -3.19 -16.44 16.34
N PHE A 6 -4.13 -17.32 16.66
CA PHE A 6 -3.89 -18.63 17.26
C PHE A 6 -4.45 -19.71 16.36
N ARG A 7 -3.71 -20.80 16.17
CA ARG A 7 -4.15 -21.91 15.31
C ARG A 7 -3.98 -23.25 15.99
N CYS A 8 -5.04 -24.05 15.99
CA CYS A 8 -5.01 -25.42 16.50
C CYS A 8 -4.48 -26.39 15.42
N ALA A 9 -4.03 -27.58 15.86
CA ALA A 9 -3.55 -28.63 14.95
C ALA A 9 -4.62 -29.11 13.95
N LYS A 10 -5.91 -28.97 14.29
CA LYS A 10 -7.04 -29.33 13.41
C LYS A 10 -7.35 -28.26 12.35
N GLY A 11 -6.65 -27.12 12.37
CA GLY A 11 -6.72 -26.11 11.31
C GLY A 11 -7.58 -24.88 11.60
N THR A 12 -8.33 -24.85 12.70
CA THR A 12 -9.09 -23.65 13.12
C THR A 12 -8.14 -22.54 13.55
N SER A 13 -8.31 -21.34 12.98
CA SER A 13 -7.63 -20.11 13.41
C SER A 13 -8.60 -19.16 14.10
N VAL A 14 -8.10 -18.41 15.07
CA VAL A 14 -8.85 -17.39 15.81
C VAL A 14 -7.97 -16.17 16.04
N GLU A 15 -8.55 -14.98 15.91
CA GLU A 15 -7.89 -13.72 16.22
C GLU A 15 -8.40 -13.17 17.56
N ARG A 16 -7.47 -12.70 18.40
CA ARG A 16 -7.74 -12.13 19.71
C ARG A 16 -6.80 -10.95 19.99
N SER A 17 -7.32 -9.91 20.65
CA SER A 17 -6.53 -8.77 21.10
C SER A 17 -6.00 -9.00 22.50
N PHE A 18 -4.70 -8.84 22.69
CA PHE A 18 -4.06 -8.90 24.02
C PHE A 18 -3.17 -7.68 24.22
N PRO A 19 -2.98 -7.22 25.47
CA PRO A 19 -1.84 -6.37 25.81
C PRO A 19 -0.53 -7.09 25.46
N ILE A 20 0.48 -6.35 24.99
CA ILE A 20 1.75 -6.95 24.56
C ILE A 20 2.48 -7.71 25.68
N ALA A 21 2.25 -7.31 26.94
CA ALA A 21 2.85 -7.92 28.13
C ALA A 21 2.12 -9.18 28.62
N GLU A 22 0.88 -9.40 28.20
CA GLU A 22 -0.02 -10.42 28.76
C GLU A 22 -0.43 -11.48 27.73
N VAL A 23 0.12 -11.42 26.51
CA VAL A 23 -0.23 -12.35 25.45
C VAL A 23 0.26 -13.78 25.78
N PRO A 24 -0.64 -14.77 25.86
CA PRO A 24 -0.24 -16.15 26.12
C PRO A 24 0.35 -16.81 24.86
N ASP A 25 1.16 -17.84 25.04
CA ASP A 25 1.71 -18.63 23.91
C ASP A 25 0.70 -19.62 23.32
N SER A 26 -0.34 -19.98 24.06
CA SER A 26 -1.42 -20.85 23.58
C SER A 26 -2.77 -20.56 24.23
N LEU A 27 -3.85 -20.88 23.53
CA LEU A 27 -5.24 -20.82 24.01
C LEU A 27 -5.94 -22.17 23.81
N SER A 28 -7.01 -22.41 24.55
CA SER A 28 -7.91 -23.55 24.30
C SER A 28 -8.80 -23.26 23.08
N CYS A 29 -8.80 -24.15 22.10
CA CYS A 29 -9.63 -23.99 20.91
C CYS A 29 -11.11 -24.24 21.22
N GLU A 30 -11.98 -23.28 20.90
CA GLU A 30 -13.44 -23.38 21.10
C GLU A 30 -14.09 -24.50 20.27
N CYS A 31 -13.49 -24.91 19.14
CA CYS A 31 -14.04 -25.97 18.28
C CYS A 31 -13.60 -27.38 18.67
N CYS A 32 -12.37 -27.56 19.18
CA CYS A 32 -11.81 -28.90 19.39
C CYS A 32 -11.26 -29.16 20.79
N GLY A 33 -11.25 -28.16 21.66
CA GLY A 33 -10.72 -28.24 23.03
C GLY A 33 -9.20 -28.37 23.14
N GLY A 34 -8.50 -28.60 22.03
CA GLY A 34 -7.04 -28.75 22.00
C GLY A 34 -6.29 -27.42 22.05
N PRO A 35 -4.96 -27.45 22.27
CA PRO A 35 -4.14 -26.24 22.30
C PRO A 35 -4.06 -25.60 20.91
N ALA A 36 -4.32 -24.30 20.86
CA ALA A 36 -4.11 -23.42 19.72
C ALA A 36 -2.89 -22.54 20.00
N ALA A 37 -1.78 -22.81 19.32
CA ALA A 37 -0.54 -22.06 19.51
C ALA A 37 -0.60 -20.72 18.79
N ARG A 38 0.01 -19.69 19.40
CA ARG A 38 0.18 -18.37 18.78
C ARG A 38 0.99 -18.50 17.49
N ARG A 39 0.54 -17.82 16.44
CA ARG A 39 1.26 -17.72 15.17
C ARG A 39 1.57 -16.28 14.83
N ILE A 40 2.69 -16.10 14.15
CA ILE A 40 2.99 -14.85 13.46
C ILE A 40 2.12 -14.86 12.21
N SER A 41 1.00 -14.13 12.28
CA SER A 41 0.14 -13.92 11.13
C SER A 41 0.81 -12.95 10.16
N ALA A 42 0.29 -12.88 8.93
CA ALA A 42 0.69 -11.87 7.96
C ALA A 42 -0.44 -10.83 7.83
N PRO A 43 -0.72 -10.04 8.89
CA PRO A 43 -1.79 -9.07 8.84
C PRO A 43 -1.43 -8.00 7.80
N ARG A 44 -2.41 -7.64 6.98
CA ARG A 44 -2.29 -6.56 5.98
C ARG A 44 -1.32 -6.84 4.82
N LEU A 45 -1.16 -8.10 4.38
CA LEU A 45 -0.46 -8.40 3.11
C LEU A 45 -1.02 -7.59 1.91
N SER A 46 -2.31 -7.27 1.91
CA SER A 46 -2.95 -6.44 0.88
C SER A 46 -2.49 -4.97 0.88
N ALA A 47 -1.90 -4.47 1.98
CA ALA A 47 -1.44 -3.09 2.07
C ALA A 47 -0.27 -2.79 1.12
N ALA A 48 0.46 -3.82 0.66
CA ALA A 48 1.51 -3.69 -0.35
C ALA A 48 1.00 -3.07 -1.67
N GLY A 49 -0.30 -3.21 -1.97
CA GLY A 49 -0.93 -2.58 -3.14
C GLY A 49 -1.32 -1.10 -2.94
N SER A 50 -1.26 -0.57 -1.72
CA SER A 50 -1.78 0.76 -1.41
C SER A 50 -0.89 1.89 -1.96
N PRO A 51 -1.46 3.06 -2.28
CA PRO A 51 -0.67 4.22 -2.71
C PRO A 51 0.39 4.64 -1.69
N ALA A 52 0.07 4.55 -0.39
CA ALA A 52 0.99 4.87 0.69
C ALA A 52 2.19 3.92 0.72
N TYR A 53 1.96 2.61 0.59
CA TYR A 53 3.04 1.63 0.51
C TYR A 53 3.93 1.86 -0.72
N ARG A 54 3.32 2.10 -1.88
CA ARG A 54 4.06 2.40 -3.12
C ARG A 54 4.94 3.65 -2.99
N ALA A 55 4.48 4.69 -2.30
CA ALA A 55 5.27 5.90 -2.08
C ALA A 55 6.51 5.62 -1.21
N VAL A 56 6.38 4.81 -0.15
CA VAL A 56 7.50 4.41 0.71
C VAL A 56 8.52 3.56 -0.06
N GLU A 57 8.04 2.56 -0.82
CA GLU A 57 8.88 1.74 -1.70
C GLU A 57 9.64 2.59 -2.72
N GLN A 58 8.95 3.51 -3.41
CA GLN A 58 9.59 4.37 -4.40
C GLN A 58 10.67 5.27 -3.77
N ALA A 59 10.41 5.79 -2.56
CA ALA A 59 11.40 6.58 -1.82
C ALA A 59 12.62 5.74 -1.45
N ALA A 60 12.43 4.51 -0.95
CA ALA A 60 13.54 3.61 -0.63
C ALA A 60 14.37 3.26 -1.87
N ARG A 61 13.70 2.90 -2.98
CA ARG A 61 14.34 2.56 -4.26
C ARG A 61 15.18 3.70 -4.83
N SER A 62 14.74 4.95 -4.64
CA SER A 62 15.42 6.13 -5.21
C SER A 62 16.89 6.30 -4.81
N ALA A 63 17.32 5.70 -3.69
CA ALA A 63 18.71 5.77 -3.23
C ALA A 63 19.69 4.98 -4.12
N HIS A 64 19.22 3.98 -4.85
CA HIS A 64 20.04 3.04 -5.62
C HIS A 64 19.56 2.88 -7.07
N GLU A 65 18.28 3.13 -7.33
CA GLU A 65 17.68 3.11 -8.67
C GLU A 65 16.72 4.31 -8.83
N PRO A 66 17.26 5.54 -8.94
CA PRO A 66 16.44 6.72 -9.14
C PRO A 66 15.82 6.73 -10.55
N ASP A 67 14.51 7.02 -10.63
CA ASP A 67 13.83 7.24 -11.90
C ASP A 67 14.35 8.53 -12.56
N VAL A 68 15.01 8.41 -13.72
CA VAL A 68 15.53 9.57 -14.46
C VAL A 68 14.38 10.22 -15.23
N VAL A 69 14.00 11.42 -14.81
CA VAL A 69 12.92 12.18 -15.48
C VAL A 69 13.47 12.85 -16.73
N SER A 70 13.02 12.40 -17.91
CA SER A 70 13.45 12.92 -19.22
C SER A 70 12.78 14.24 -19.60
N THR A 71 11.77 14.69 -18.85
CA THR A 71 11.06 15.96 -19.10
C THR A 71 10.73 16.65 -17.78
N THR A 72 10.87 17.98 -17.72
CA THR A 72 10.57 18.77 -16.52
C THR A 72 9.07 18.97 -16.26
N SER A 73 8.19 18.36 -17.06
CA SER A 73 6.73 18.48 -16.94
C SER A 73 6.02 17.17 -17.30
N PRO A 74 6.02 16.18 -16.39
CA PRO A 74 5.21 14.98 -16.55
C PRO A 74 3.73 15.39 -16.49
N GLY A 75 3.00 15.22 -17.59
CA GLY A 75 1.58 15.56 -17.69
C GLY A 75 1.24 16.87 -18.41
N ARG A 76 2.25 17.64 -18.85
CA ARG A 76 2.05 18.89 -19.60
C ARG A 76 2.61 18.78 -21.02
N SER A 77 2.11 17.80 -21.78
CA SER A 77 2.31 17.78 -23.24
C SER A 77 0.98 18.05 -23.95
N HIS A 78 0.33 19.15 -23.60
CA HIS A 78 -0.66 19.73 -24.50
C HIS A 78 0.00 20.92 -25.18
N ALA A 79 0.24 20.80 -26.48
CA ALA A 79 0.53 21.95 -27.31
C ALA A 79 -0.57 23.01 -27.05
N PRO A 80 -0.22 24.31 -26.97
CA PRO A 80 -1.22 25.34 -26.76
C PRO A 80 -2.30 25.22 -27.86
N PRO A 81 -3.58 25.32 -27.52
CA PRO A 81 -4.66 25.16 -28.49
C PRO A 81 -4.49 26.20 -29.60
N VAL A 82 -4.32 25.72 -30.84
CA VAL A 82 -4.25 26.60 -32.01
C VAL A 82 -5.66 27.09 -32.33
N THR A 83 -5.86 28.39 -32.13
CA THR A 83 -7.11 29.06 -32.45
C THR A 83 -7.22 29.32 -33.96
N ARG A 84 -8.28 28.80 -34.58
CA ARG A 84 -8.56 28.91 -36.03
C ARG A 84 -9.49 30.09 -36.35
N ASN A 85 -9.52 31.11 -35.50
CA ASN A 85 -10.37 32.27 -35.72
C ASN A 85 -9.92 33.04 -36.98
N PRO A 86 -10.77 33.20 -38.02
CA PRO A 86 -10.39 33.90 -39.25
C PRO A 86 -10.02 35.37 -39.02
N LEU A 87 -10.46 35.98 -37.91
CA LEU A 87 -10.10 37.36 -37.55
C LEU A 87 -8.61 37.54 -37.22
N HIS A 88 -7.88 36.46 -36.91
CA HIS A 88 -6.44 36.53 -36.65
C HIS A 88 -5.61 36.90 -37.88
N SER A 89 -6.16 36.75 -39.09
CA SER A 89 -5.55 37.22 -40.32
C SER A 89 -5.40 38.75 -40.39
N LYS A 90 -6.19 39.48 -39.58
CA LYS A 90 -6.22 40.95 -39.54
C LYS A 90 -5.29 41.55 -38.48
N LEU A 91 -4.65 40.72 -37.66
CA LEU A 91 -3.69 41.20 -36.65
C LEU A 91 -2.39 41.64 -37.35
N PRO A 92 -1.73 42.71 -36.86
CA PRO A 92 -0.40 43.08 -37.32
C PRO A 92 0.55 41.90 -37.12
N ARG A 93 1.27 41.53 -38.17
CA ARG A 93 2.28 40.46 -38.07
C ARG A 93 3.55 41.04 -37.44
N PRO A 94 4.17 40.35 -36.46
CA PRO A 94 5.51 40.69 -35.98
C PRO A 94 6.56 40.50 -37.06
#